data_AF-A0A920SF92-F1
#
_entry.id   AF-A0A920SF92-F1
#
_cell.length_a   1.000
_cell.length_b   1.000
_cell.length_c   1.000
_cell.angle_alpha   90.00
_cell.angle_beta   90.00
_cell.angle_gamma   90.00
#
_symmetry.space_group_name_H-M   'P 1'
#
loop_
_entity.id
_entity.type
_entity.pdbx_description
1 polymer ?
#
loop_
_entity_poly.entity_id
_entity_poly.type
_entity_poly.pdbx_seq_one_letter_code
_entity_poly.pdbx_strand_id
1 'polypeptide(L)'
;MTILVDEASKGGLFQYSPNIRSADNENFEGVKACQDENLATVRTLQLQAGDLQIFRGRFSLHRVTRVDRDSPARHTAVFAYTEKPGVIGRLERTKQLFGRALPIHEEAEQARTRTDRLMD
;
A
#
# COMPACT_ATOMS: atom_id res chain seq x y z
N MET A 1 -7.76 1.69 -3.67
CA MET A 1 -8.75 2.68 -3.21
C MET A 1 -8.94 2.48 -1.72
N THR A 2 -9.11 3.56 -0.95
CA THR A 2 -9.17 3.47 0.51
C THR A 2 -10.27 4.37 1.03
N ILE A 3 -11.11 3.88 1.94
CA ILE A 3 -12.10 4.69 2.66
C ILE A 3 -11.72 4.75 4.13
N LEU A 4 -11.82 5.96 4.71
CA LEU A 4 -11.69 6.13 6.16
C LEU A 4 -13.06 5.84 6.80
N VAL A 5 -13.13 4.86 7.69
CA VAL A 5 -14.38 4.48 8.37
C VAL A 5 -14.49 5.24 9.69
N ASP A 6 -13.44 5.16 10.51
CA ASP A 6 -13.33 5.91 11.76
C ASP A 6 -12.00 6.68 11.77
N GLU A 7 -12.07 7.96 12.08
CA GLU A 7 -10.91 8.84 12.17
C GLU A 7 -10.26 8.81 13.56
N ALA A 8 -8.95 9.09 13.60
CA ALA A 8 -8.23 9.39 14.83
C ALA A 8 -8.40 10.88 15.16
N SER A 9 -8.46 11.22 16.46
CA SER A 9 -8.47 12.63 16.89
C SER A 9 -7.07 13.25 16.90
N LYS A 10 -6.01 12.43 17.01
CA LYS A 10 -4.61 12.86 16.97
C LYS A 10 -3.76 11.88 16.15
N GLY A 11 -2.95 12.43 15.24
CA GLY A 11 -2.18 11.63 14.29
C GLY A 11 -3.06 11.02 13.20
N GLY A 12 -2.63 9.92 12.59
CA GLY A 12 -3.43 9.25 11.55
C GLY A 12 -3.56 10.03 10.23
N LEU A 13 -2.74 11.07 10.05
CA LEU A 13 -2.74 11.92 8.86
C LEU A 13 -2.13 11.17 7.69
N PHE A 14 -2.73 11.31 6.52
CA PHE A 14 -2.20 10.71 5.31
C PHE A 14 -1.15 11.62 4.68
N GLN A 15 0.08 11.15 4.57
CA GLN A 15 1.19 11.88 3.97
C GLN A 15 1.64 11.20 2.68
N TYR A 16 1.88 11.98 1.63
CA TYR A 16 2.37 11.44 0.37
C TYR A 16 3.23 12.43 -0.43
N SER A 17 4.20 11.91 -1.18
CA SER A 17 4.96 12.66 -2.18
C SER A 17 4.59 12.13 -3.56
N PRO A 18 3.75 12.84 -4.33
CA PRO A 18 3.30 12.37 -5.64
C PRO A 18 4.44 12.39 -6.65
N ASN A 19 4.46 11.41 -7.55
CA ASN A 19 5.43 11.31 -8.65
C ASN A 19 6.90 11.44 -8.21
N ILE A 20 7.22 11.03 -6.97
CA ILE A 20 8.60 10.99 -6.49
C ILE A 20 9.43 9.99 -7.30
N ARG A 21 8.76 8.99 -7.91
CA ARG A 21 9.36 8.00 -8.80
C ARG A 21 8.75 8.10 -10.19
N SER A 22 9.44 7.51 -11.16
CA SER A 22 8.95 7.33 -12.53
C SER A 22 9.20 5.88 -12.99
N ALA A 23 8.84 5.56 -14.23
CA ALA A 23 9.10 4.23 -14.80
C ALA A 23 10.60 3.93 -14.89
N ASP A 24 11.42 4.95 -15.15
CA ASP A 24 12.85 4.79 -15.44
C ASP A 24 13.76 5.24 -14.29
N ASN A 25 13.19 5.78 -13.22
CA ASN A 25 13.94 6.29 -12.07
C ASN A 25 13.15 6.10 -10.76
N GLU A 26 13.68 5.25 -9.87
CA GLU A 26 13.10 5.02 -8.54
C GLU A 26 13.40 6.15 -7.54
N ASN A 27 14.32 7.07 -7.87
CA ASN A 27 14.67 8.25 -7.06
C ASN A 27 14.99 7.91 -5.60
N PHE A 28 15.96 7.01 -5.39
CA PHE A 28 16.33 6.53 -4.06
C PHE A 28 16.76 7.66 -3.12
N GLU A 29 17.45 8.68 -3.62
CA GLU A 29 17.87 9.85 -2.83
C GLU A 29 16.67 10.63 -2.30
N GLY A 30 15.72 11.00 -3.16
CA GLY A 30 14.50 11.69 -2.73
C GLY A 30 13.65 10.84 -1.78
N VAL A 31 13.55 9.53 -2.06
CA VAL A 31 12.84 8.58 -1.18
C VAL A 31 13.52 8.46 0.18
N LYS A 32 14.85 8.48 0.24
CA LYS A 32 15.61 8.48 1.49
C LYS A 32 15.43 9.81 2.23
N ALA A 33 15.50 10.94 1.54
CA ALA A 33 15.27 12.25 2.15
C ALA A 33 13.89 12.32 2.84
N CYS A 34 12.83 11.81 2.21
CA CYS A 34 11.50 11.74 2.85
C CYS A 34 11.47 10.84 4.09
N GLN A 35 12.26 9.76 4.12
CA GLN A 35 12.38 8.88 5.29
C GLN A 35 13.19 9.55 6.42
N ASP A 36 14.17 10.38 6.06
CA ASP A 36 14.94 11.21 6.97
C ASP A 36 14.18 12.50 7.38
N GLU A 37 12.85 12.49 7.26
CA GLU A 37 11.93 13.59 7.61
C GLU A 37 12.15 14.91 6.85
N ASN A 38 12.78 14.88 5.67
CA ASN A 38 12.72 16.00 4.75
C ASN A 38 11.35 16.01 4.04
N LEU A 39 10.46 16.88 4.51
CA LEU A 39 9.07 16.94 4.07
C LEU A 39 8.81 17.95 2.94
N ALA A 40 9.85 18.50 2.30
CA ALA A 40 9.70 19.57 1.30
C ALA A 40 8.73 19.22 0.14
N THR A 41 8.66 17.95 -0.26
CA THR A 41 7.76 17.46 -1.33
C THR A 41 6.53 16.72 -0.80
N VAL A 42 6.41 16.59 0.53
CA VAL A 42 5.36 15.79 1.17
C VAL A 42 4.10 16.64 1.37
N ARG A 43 2.99 16.14 0.84
CA ARG A 43 1.65 16.67 1.07
C ARG A 43 1.00 15.91 2.21
N THR A 44 0.33 16.63 3.10
CA THR A 44 -0.41 16.04 4.23
C THR A 44 -1.91 16.29 4.04
N LEU A 45 -2.71 15.23 4.17
CA LEU A 45 -4.16 15.27 4.14
C LEU A 45 -4.71 14.84 5.50
N GLN A 46 -5.56 15.69 6.07
CA GLN A 46 -6.41 15.33 7.21
C GLN A 46 -7.75 14.85 6.65
N LEU A 47 -7.93 13.53 6.63
CA LEU A 47 -9.13 12.90 6.12
C LEU A 47 -10.20 12.85 7.22
N GLN A 48 -11.45 12.90 6.81
CA GLN A 48 -12.60 12.69 7.68
C GLN A 48 -13.24 11.32 7.45
N ALA A 49 -13.94 10.80 8.46
CA ALA A 49 -14.76 9.61 8.29
C ALA A 49 -15.70 9.74 7.08
N GLY A 50 -15.67 8.77 6.18
CA GLY A 50 -16.38 8.78 4.90
C GLY A 50 -15.54 9.23 3.69
N ASP A 51 -14.37 9.84 3.90
CA ASP A 51 -13.52 10.27 2.79
C ASP A 51 -13.00 9.06 1.99
N LEU A 52 -13.18 9.17 0.67
CA LEU A 52 -12.69 8.19 -0.30
C LEU A 52 -11.40 8.67 -0.98
N GLN A 53 -10.34 7.90 -0.83
CA GLN A 53 -9.06 8.15 -1.48
C GLN A 53 -8.87 7.26 -2.71
N ILE A 54 -8.66 7.90 -3.85
CA ILE A 54 -8.23 7.28 -5.10
C ILE A 54 -6.91 7.94 -5.50
N PHE A 55 -5.82 7.19 -5.52
CA PHE A 55 -4.52 7.72 -5.93
C PHE A 55 -3.64 6.66 -6.60
N ARG A 56 -2.67 7.13 -7.39
CA ARG A 56 -1.71 6.29 -8.10
C ARG A 56 -0.50 5.97 -7.22
N GLY A 57 -0.53 4.81 -6.57
CA GLY A 57 0.49 4.39 -5.61
C GLY A 57 1.86 4.03 -6.19
N ARG A 58 1.95 3.50 -7.42
CA ARG A 58 3.21 2.98 -8.02
C ARG A 58 4.37 3.99 -8.04
N PHE A 59 4.05 5.27 -8.20
CA PHE A 59 5.02 6.37 -8.32
C PHE A 59 5.01 7.32 -7.13
N SER A 60 4.25 7.00 -6.07
CA SER A 60 4.05 7.87 -4.93
C SER A 60 4.52 7.18 -3.66
N LEU A 61 5.42 7.83 -2.92
CA LEU A 61 5.69 7.44 -1.54
C LEU A 61 4.53 7.94 -0.67
N HIS A 62 4.01 7.10 0.22
CA HIS A 62 2.93 7.48 1.11
C HIS A 62 3.02 6.75 2.45
N ARG A 63 2.53 7.40 3.50
CA ARG A 63 2.45 6.87 4.87
C ARG A 63 1.26 7.44 5.60
N VAL A 64 0.89 6.81 6.72
CA VAL A 64 -0.02 7.38 7.71
C VAL A 64 0.81 7.74 8.92
N THR A 65 0.67 8.97 9.44
CA THR A 65 1.39 9.36 10.66
C THR A 65 0.93 8.53 11.84
N ARG A 66 1.82 8.35 12.82
CA ARG A 66 1.53 7.60 14.04
C ARG A 66 0.24 8.11 14.68
N VAL A 67 -0.75 7.24 14.86
CA VAL A 67 -1.93 7.54 15.68
C VAL A 67 -1.51 7.59 17.14
N ASP A 68 -1.93 8.64 17.83
CA ASP A 68 -1.59 8.86 19.23
C ASP A 68 -2.23 7.82 20.14
N ARG A 69 -1.62 7.51 21.28
CA ARG A 69 -2.10 6.41 22.15
C ARG A 69 -3.49 6.66 22.74
N ASP A 70 -3.80 7.93 23.03
CA ASP A 70 -5.08 8.34 23.62
C ASP A 70 -6.14 8.66 22.57
N SER A 71 -5.83 8.50 21.28
CA SER A 71 -6.78 8.70 20.19
C SER A 71 -7.71 7.48 20.04
N PRO A 72 -8.97 7.69 19.62
CA PRO A 72 -9.81 6.60 19.12
C PRO A 72 -9.11 5.80 18.02
N ALA A 73 -9.50 4.53 17.89
CA ALA A 73 -8.97 3.64 16.88
C ALA A 73 -9.31 4.14 15.47
N ARG A 74 -8.30 4.24 14.61
CA ARG A 74 -8.44 4.62 13.20
C ARG A 74 -8.75 3.38 12.36
N HIS A 75 -9.97 3.27 11.84
CA HIS A 75 -10.37 2.16 10.98
C HIS A 75 -10.45 2.57 9.53
N THR A 76 -9.88 1.75 8.64
CA THR A 76 -9.91 2.00 7.19
C THR A 76 -10.16 0.72 6.43
N ALA A 77 -10.92 0.80 5.34
CA ALA A 77 -11.08 -0.29 4.41
C ALA A 77 -10.28 0.00 3.14
N VAL A 78 -9.42 -0.94 2.75
CA VAL A 78 -8.58 -0.86 1.56
C VAL A 78 -9.10 -1.85 0.53
N PHE A 79 -9.43 -1.32 -0.65
CA PHE A 79 -9.89 -2.08 -1.79
C PHE A 79 -8.78 -2.22 -2.82
N ALA A 80 -8.52 -3.46 -3.23
CA ALA A 80 -7.63 -3.82 -4.31
C ALA A 80 -8.46 -4.29 -5.51
N TYR A 81 -8.12 -3.79 -6.69
CA TYR A 81 -8.78 -4.13 -7.96
C TYR A 81 -7.74 -4.62 -8.95
N THR A 82 -8.18 -5.52 -9.82
CA THR A 82 -7.40 -6.10 -10.92
C THR A 82 -8.25 -6.10 -12.16
N GLU A 83 -7.66 -5.78 -13.31
CA GLU A 83 -8.39 -5.69 -14.58
C GLU A 83 -8.89 -7.05 -15.07
N LYS A 84 -8.16 -8.13 -14.73
CA LYS A 84 -8.48 -9.48 -15.18
C LYS A 84 -9.17 -10.28 -14.06
N PRO A 85 -10.26 -10.99 -14.37
CA PRO A 85 -10.87 -11.94 -13.44
C PRO A 85 -9.90 -13.04 -13.00
N GLY A 86 -10.09 -13.57 -11.79
CA GLY A 86 -9.34 -14.73 -11.30
C GLY A 86 -7.88 -14.47 -10.92
N VAL A 87 -7.41 -13.21 -10.92
CA VAL A 87 -6.05 -12.90 -10.48
C VAL A 87 -5.90 -13.12 -8.98
N ILE A 88 -5.05 -14.08 -8.63
CA ILE A 88 -4.65 -14.38 -7.25
C ILE A 88 -3.30 -13.70 -6.97
N GLY A 89 -3.10 -13.12 -5.80
CA GLY A 89 -1.81 -12.53 -5.42
C GLY A 89 -0.65 -13.53 -5.43
N ARG A 90 0.60 -13.04 -5.53
CA ARG A 90 1.79 -13.87 -5.27
C ARG A 90 1.80 -14.29 -3.81
N LEU A 91 2.13 -15.56 -3.54
CA LEU A 91 2.11 -16.11 -2.19
C LEU A 91 2.96 -15.27 -1.21
N GLU A 92 4.20 -14.98 -1.60
CA GLU A 92 5.14 -14.18 -0.80
C GLU A 92 4.56 -12.78 -0.48
N ARG A 93 4.04 -12.10 -1.50
CA ARG A 93 3.52 -10.74 -1.36
C ARG A 93 2.27 -10.69 -0.48
N THR A 94 1.38 -11.68 -0.58
CA THR A 94 0.20 -11.78 0.29
C THR A 94 0.64 -11.94 1.76
N LYS A 95 1.64 -12.78 2.05
CA LYS A 95 2.19 -12.93 3.40
C LYS A 95 2.82 -11.64 3.91
N GLN A 96 3.59 -10.93 3.10
CA GLN A 96 4.19 -9.64 3.48
C GLN A 96 3.15 -8.57 3.81
N LEU A 97 2.04 -8.52 3.05
CA LEU A 97 1.00 -7.49 3.23
C LEU A 97 0.05 -7.80 4.39
N PHE A 98 -0.35 -9.06 4.55
CA PHE A 98 -1.43 -9.44 5.47
C PHE A 98 -0.95 -10.30 6.65
N GLY A 99 0.33 -10.68 6.69
CA GLY A 99 0.89 -11.61 7.68
C GLY A 99 0.43 -13.06 7.51
N ARG A 100 -0.47 -13.35 6.56
CA ARG A 100 -1.07 -14.67 6.32
C ARG A 100 -1.39 -14.88 4.85
N ALA A 101 -1.53 -16.13 4.45
CA ALA A 101 -2.04 -16.53 3.14
C ALA A 101 -3.09 -17.64 3.30
N LEU A 102 -3.83 -17.90 2.23
CA LEU A 102 -4.84 -18.97 2.14
C LEU A 102 -4.34 -20.08 1.19
N PRO A 103 -4.86 -21.32 1.29
CA PRO A 103 -4.45 -22.44 0.41
C PRO A 103 -4.48 -22.11 -1.08
N ILE A 104 -5.47 -21.34 -1.54
CA ILE A 104 -5.60 -20.89 -2.93
C ILE A 104 -4.36 -20.09 -3.42
N HIS A 105 -3.65 -19.39 -2.53
CA HIS A 105 -2.41 -18.69 -2.89
C HIS A 105 -1.25 -19.67 -3.10
N GLU A 106 -1.20 -20.75 -2.33
CA GLU A 106 -0.19 -21.80 -2.46
C GLU A 106 -0.41 -22.61 -3.73
N GLU A 107 -1.65 -23.03 -3.97
CA GLU A 107 -2.07 -23.72 -5.19
C GLU A 107 -1.76 -22.87 -6.44
N ALA A 108 -2.11 -21.58 -6.41
CA ALA A 108 -1.83 -20.66 -7.50
C ALA A 108 -0.33 -20.47 -7.73
N GLU A 109 0.50 -20.42 -6.68
CA GLU A 109 1.95 -20.30 -6.83
C GLU A 109 2.56 -21.57 -7.41
N GLN A 110 2.13 -22.75 -6.95
CA GLN A 110 2.56 -24.04 -7.51
C GLN A 110 2.20 -24.16 -9.00
N ALA A 111 0.98 -23.76 -9.38
CA ALA A 111 0.53 -23.79 -10.77
C ALA A 111 1.38 -22.87 -11.68
N ARG A 112 1.79 -21.69 -11.17
CA ARG A 112 2.70 -20.76 -11.87
C ARG A 112 4.09 -21.34 -12.06
N THR A 113 4.63 -22.00 -11.03
CA THR A 113 5.96 -22.62 -11.11
C THR A 113 5.98 -23.79 -12.08
N ARG A 114 4.86 -24.53 -12.20
CA ARG A 114 4.69 -25.64 -13.14
C ARG A 114 4.43 -25.21 -14.59
N THR A 115 4.37 -23.91 -14.88
CA THR A 115 4.10 -23.42 -16.23
C THR A 115 5.35 -23.31 -17.11
N ASP A 116 6.54 -23.69 -16.61
CA ASP A 116 7.72 -23.89 -17.46
C ASP A 116 7.80 -25.34 -17.97
N ARG A 117 7.97 -25.49 -19.29
CA ARG A 117 7.81 -26.74 -20.03
C ARG A 117 9.14 -27.50 -20.18
N LEU A 118 9.90 -27.63 -19.09
CA LEU A 118 11.05 -28.53 -19.04
C LEU A 118 10.99 -29.35 -17.76
N MET A 119 10.75 -30.65 -17.94
CA MET A 119 11.14 -31.67 -16.98
C MET A 119 12.65 -31.87 -17.10
N ASP A 120 13.33 -31.99 -15.97
CA ASP A 120 14.34 -33.03 -15.80
C ASP A 120 13.74 -34.12 -14.89
#